data_AF-A0A9W7LB47-F1
#
_entry.id   AF-A0A9W7LB47-F1
#
_cell.length_a   1.000
_cell.length_b   1.000
_cell.length_c   1.000
_cell.angle_alpha   90.00
_cell.angle_beta   90.00
_cell.angle_gamma   90.00
#
_symmetry.space_group_name_H-M   'P 1'
#
loop_
_entity.id
_entity.type
_entity.pdbx_description
1 polymer ?
#
loop_
_entity_poly.entity_id
_entity_poly.type
_entity_poly.pdbx_seq_one_letter_code
_entity_poly.pdbx_strand_id
1 'polypeptide(L)'
;MSDPTRRRGPDKYKYLSVFTIFQSLLVAMFTAFFPSRMVVSAAMTTAVGVGGVTIATVANKNPKYDLTQMGQGIMSVTSVFVGYSIINLLGRLFGFKAGLPWNELLMCSVGAGIASAWLGYHTSLIVGGSHSKYKMHEDDYVFGAVAVYNDIINLFIYILRIMAETQRSKD
;
A
#
# COMPACT_ATOMS: atom_id res chain seq x y z
N MET A 1 1.37 -23.06 23.39
CA MET A 1 0.11 -23.51 22.75
C MET A 1 -0.94 -22.42 22.99
N SER A 2 -1.13 -21.47 22.05
CA SER A 2 -2.12 -20.40 22.24
C SER A 2 -3.52 -20.89 21.88
N ASP A 3 -4.42 -20.81 22.85
CA ASP A 3 -5.82 -21.27 22.83
C ASP A 3 -6.59 -20.88 21.54
N PRO A 4 -7.23 -21.82 20.83
CA PRO A 4 -7.99 -21.54 19.59
C PRO A 4 -9.18 -20.59 19.79
N THR A 5 -9.69 -20.43 21.02
CA THR A 5 -10.80 -19.52 21.32
C THR A 5 -10.40 -18.03 21.21
N ARG A 6 -9.14 -17.69 21.52
CA ARG A 6 -8.57 -16.34 21.28
C ARG A 6 -8.42 -16.02 19.78
N ARG A 7 -8.36 -17.04 18.92
CA ARG A 7 -8.12 -16.90 17.48
C ARG A 7 -9.39 -16.60 16.69
N ARG A 8 -10.57 -16.90 17.23
CA ARG A 8 -11.88 -16.66 16.57
C ARG A 8 -12.82 -15.79 17.41
N GLY A 9 -12.26 -14.94 18.27
CA GLY A 9 -13.05 -14.03 19.08
C GLY A 9 -13.71 -12.91 18.25
N PRO A 10 -14.97 -12.53 18.54
CA PRO A 10 -15.71 -11.46 17.84
C PRO A 10 -15.04 -10.08 17.93
N ASP A 11 -14.09 -9.90 18.84
CA ASP A 11 -13.35 -8.65 19.02
C ASP A 11 -12.49 -8.26 17.80
N LYS A 12 -12.13 -9.23 16.96
CA LYS A 12 -11.37 -9.00 15.72
C LYS A 12 -12.05 -8.01 14.76
N TYR A 13 -13.38 -8.07 14.64
CA TYR A 13 -14.14 -7.13 13.80
C TYR A 13 -14.22 -5.73 14.41
N LYS A 14 -14.18 -5.60 15.75
CA LYS A 14 -14.13 -4.31 16.44
C LYS A 14 -12.83 -3.58 16.12
N TYR A 15 -11.70 -4.28 16.19
CA TYR A 15 -10.40 -3.68 15.83
C TYR A 15 -10.35 -3.29 14.36
N LEU A 16 -10.86 -4.15 13.46
CA LEU A 16 -10.91 -3.84 12.03
C LEU A 16 -11.77 -2.61 11.73
N SER A 17 -12.98 -2.54 12.29
CA SER A 17 -13.90 -1.42 12.06
C SER A 17 -13.34 -0.10 12.61
N VAL A 18 -12.77 -0.10 13.81
CA VAL A 18 -12.10 1.07 14.38
C VAL A 18 -10.96 1.51 13.46
N PHE A 19 -10.10 0.59 13.03
CA PHE A 19 -9.01 0.89 12.11
C PHE A 19 -9.51 1.49 10.78
N THR A 20 -10.55 0.91 10.17
CA THR A 20 -11.15 1.41 8.93
C THR A 20 -11.72 2.82 9.09
N ILE A 21 -12.40 3.11 10.21
CA ILE A 21 -12.93 4.45 10.49
C ILE A 21 -11.78 5.46 10.60
N PHE A 22 -10.77 5.16 11.42
CA PHE A 22 -9.61 6.05 11.56
C PHE A 22 -8.91 6.31 10.23
N GLN A 23 -8.65 5.27 9.44
CA GLN A 23 -8.01 5.44 8.14
C GLN A 23 -8.87 6.25 7.17
N SER A 24 -10.19 6.02 7.15
CA SER A 24 -11.09 6.78 6.28
C SER A 24 -11.08 8.28 6.61
N LEU A 25 -10.99 8.64 7.90
CA LEU A 25 -10.87 10.02 8.34
C LEU A 25 -9.53 10.64 7.92
N LEU A 26 -8.42 9.91 8.10
CA LEU A 26 -7.09 10.38 7.68
C LEU A 26 -7.04 10.64 6.17
N VAL A 27 -7.58 9.73 5.37
CA VAL A 27 -7.64 9.86 3.91
C VAL A 27 -8.57 11.01 3.53
N ALA A 28 -9.72 11.16 4.17
CA ALA A 28 -10.63 12.28 3.92
C ALA A 28 -9.95 13.63 4.17
N MET A 29 -9.28 13.77 5.32
CA MET A 29 -8.51 14.98 5.66
C MET A 29 -7.40 15.26 4.63
N PHE A 30 -6.70 14.22 4.15
CA PHE A 30 -5.68 14.38 3.13
C PHE A 30 -6.27 14.80 1.77
N THR A 31 -7.36 14.17 1.33
CA THR A 31 -8.00 14.48 0.05
C THR A 31 -8.67 15.86 0.03
N ALA A 32 -8.97 16.45 1.19
CA ALA A 32 -9.54 17.80 1.29
C ALA A 32 -8.63 18.90 0.71
N PHE A 33 -7.33 18.64 0.56
CA PHE A 33 -6.37 19.57 -0.06
C PHE A 33 -6.35 19.51 -1.60
N PHE A 34 -7.12 18.61 -2.22
CA PHE A 34 -7.10 18.37 -3.67
C PHE A 34 -8.48 18.64 -4.29
N PRO A 35 -8.53 19.09 -5.57
CA PRO A 35 -9.79 19.29 -6.26
C PRO A 35 -10.54 17.96 -6.47
N SER A 36 -11.86 17.97 -6.25
CA SER A 36 -12.71 16.77 -6.29
C SER A 36 -12.58 15.97 -7.59
N ARG A 37 -12.47 16.64 -8.74
CA ARG A 37 -12.25 15.99 -10.05
C ARG A 37 -10.96 15.16 -10.09
N MET A 38 -9.89 15.66 -9.48
CA MET A 38 -8.62 14.95 -9.40
C MET A 38 -8.73 13.74 -8.46
N VAL A 39 -9.36 13.91 -7.31
CA VAL A 39 -9.57 12.84 -6.32
C VAL A 39 -10.36 11.67 -6.93
N VAL A 40 -11.45 11.97 -7.64
CA VAL A 40 -12.27 10.94 -8.31
C VAL A 40 -11.48 10.23 -9.42
N SER A 41 -10.71 10.97 -10.22
CA SER A 41 -9.88 10.39 -11.28
C SER A 41 -8.76 9.50 -10.72
N ALA A 42 -8.11 9.93 -9.64
CA ALA A 42 -7.12 9.12 -8.93
C ALA A 42 -7.76 7.84 -8.39
N ALA A 43 -8.94 7.93 -7.75
CA ALA A 43 -9.65 6.77 -7.22
C ALA A 43 -10.02 5.76 -8.31
N MET A 44 -10.49 6.21 -9.49
CA MET A 44 -10.75 5.33 -10.62
C MET A 44 -9.47 4.66 -11.13
N THR A 45 -8.37 5.40 -11.24
CA THR A 45 -7.08 4.87 -11.68
C THR A 45 -6.56 3.82 -10.69
N THR A 46 -6.69 4.08 -9.39
CA THR A 46 -6.35 3.09 -8.36
C THR A 46 -7.23 1.86 -8.46
N ALA A 47 -8.54 1.99 -8.66
CA ALA A 47 -9.43 0.84 -8.79
C ALA A 47 -9.03 -0.07 -9.97
N VAL A 48 -8.69 0.53 -11.11
CA VAL A 48 -8.17 -0.20 -12.28
C VAL A 48 -6.82 -0.84 -11.97
N GLY A 49 -5.89 -0.12 -11.34
CA GLY A 49 -4.57 -0.63 -10.96
C GLY A 49 -4.65 -1.81 -9.99
N VAL A 50 -5.49 -1.69 -8.95
CA VAL A 50 -5.75 -2.75 -7.97
C VAL A 50 -6.35 -3.96 -8.66
N GLY A 51 -7.41 -3.77 -9.45
CA GLY A 51 -8.04 -4.86 -10.21
C GLY A 51 -7.04 -5.57 -11.14
N GLY A 52 -6.22 -4.81 -11.86
CA GLY A 52 -5.18 -5.35 -12.74
C GLY A 52 -4.14 -6.18 -12.00
N VAL A 53 -3.61 -5.66 -10.89
CA VAL A 53 -2.64 -6.39 -10.05
C VAL A 53 -3.27 -7.64 -9.46
N THR A 54 -4.45 -7.53 -8.86
CA THR A 54 -5.16 -8.67 -8.24
C THR A 54 -5.44 -9.76 -9.27
N ILE A 55 -5.97 -9.42 -10.46
CA ILE A 55 -6.21 -10.40 -11.53
C ILE A 55 -4.89 -11.04 -11.98
N ALA A 56 -3.85 -10.25 -12.21
CA ALA A 56 -2.54 -10.77 -12.60
C ALA A 56 -1.97 -11.73 -11.56
N THR A 57 -2.11 -11.41 -10.27
CA THR A 57 -1.66 -12.26 -9.16
C THR A 57 -2.46 -13.56 -9.08
N VAL A 58 -3.80 -13.51 -9.18
CA VAL A 58 -4.66 -14.70 -9.09
C VAL A 58 -4.52 -15.59 -10.34
N ALA A 59 -4.36 -14.99 -11.51
CA ALA A 59 -4.20 -15.72 -12.77
C ALA A 59 -2.80 -16.36 -12.92
N ASN A 60 -1.81 -15.90 -12.14
CA ASN A 60 -0.45 -16.42 -12.22
C ASN A 60 -0.36 -17.84 -11.64
N LYS A 61 -0.20 -18.83 -12.51
CA LYS A 61 -0.03 -20.25 -12.17
C LYS A 61 1.44 -20.70 -12.20
N ASN A 62 2.38 -19.81 -12.52
CA ASN A 62 3.77 -20.19 -12.73
C ASN A 62 4.56 -20.21 -11.40
N PRO A 63 5.10 -21.37 -10.96
CA PRO A 63 5.88 -21.48 -9.72
C PRO A 63 7.18 -20.65 -9.70
N LYS A 64 7.70 -20.28 -10.87
CA LYS A 64 8.93 -19.47 -11.00
C LYS A 64 8.73 -18.01 -10.56
N TYR A 65 7.49 -17.53 -10.58
CA TYR A 65 7.13 -16.17 -10.19
C TYR A 65 6.36 -16.18 -8.87
N ASP A 66 6.88 -16.92 -7.89
CA ASP A 66 6.34 -16.92 -6.53
C ASP A 66 6.73 -15.62 -5.81
N LEU A 67 5.82 -14.63 -5.88
CA LEU A 67 5.97 -13.33 -5.23
C LEU A 67 6.19 -13.47 -3.73
N THR A 68 5.74 -14.56 -3.08
CA THR A 68 5.94 -14.72 -1.63
C THR A 68 7.40 -14.90 -1.23
N GLN A 69 8.27 -15.35 -2.12
CA GLN A 69 9.71 -15.46 -1.85
C GLN A 69 10.43 -14.11 -1.96
N MET A 70 9.85 -13.16 -2.70
CA MET A 70 10.39 -11.81 -2.87
C MET A 70 10.05 -10.88 -1.70
N GLY A 71 9.26 -11.34 -0.73
CA GLY A 71 8.78 -10.51 0.40
C GLY A 71 9.90 -9.81 1.17
N GLN A 72 11.02 -10.49 1.43
CA GLN A 72 12.19 -9.89 2.11
C GLN A 72 12.83 -8.77 1.28
N GLY A 73 12.88 -8.93 -0.05
CA GLY A 73 13.39 -7.91 -0.97
C GLY A 73 12.47 -6.70 -1.06
N ILE A 74 11.14 -6.92 -1.08
CA ILE A 74 10.17 -5.82 -1.05
C ILE A 74 10.28 -5.07 0.29
N MET A 75 10.44 -5.79 1.41
CA MET A 75 10.64 -5.20 2.74
C MET A 75 11.90 -4.32 2.83
N SER A 76 13.03 -4.80 2.30
CA SER A 76 14.28 -4.04 2.34
C SER A 76 14.23 -2.79 1.47
N VAL A 77 13.65 -2.87 0.28
CA VAL A 77 13.47 -1.69 -0.59
C VAL A 77 12.52 -0.68 0.07
N THR A 78 11.44 -1.16 0.70
CA THR A 78 10.46 -0.31 1.37
C THR A 78 11.03 0.38 2.59
N SER A 79 11.83 -0.31 3.41
CA SER A 79 12.43 0.29 4.61
C SER A 79 13.43 1.40 4.26
N VAL A 80 14.23 1.22 3.20
CA VAL A 80 15.11 2.27 2.67
C VAL A 80 14.30 3.45 2.15
N PHE A 81 13.23 3.20 1.40
CA PHE A 81 12.37 4.25 0.86
C PHE A 81 11.66 5.07 1.95
N VAL A 82 11.13 4.39 2.98
CA VAL A 82 10.50 5.04 4.14
C VAL A 82 11.53 5.83 4.95
N GLY A 83 12.72 5.25 5.20
CA GLY A 83 13.81 5.93 5.89
C GLY A 83 14.23 7.21 5.16
N TYR A 84 14.38 7.14 3.84
CA TYR A 84 14.65 8.33 3.02
C TYR A 84 13.53 9.37 3.09
N SER A 85 12.27 8.93 3.02
CA SER A 85 11.10 9.83 3.11
C SER A 85 11.02 10.56 4.46
N ILE A 86 11.34 9.86 5.57
CA ILE A 86 11.40 10.45 6.91
C ILE A 86 12.53 11.48 7.01
N ILE A 87 13.74 11.16 6.52
CA ILE A 87 14.87 12.09 6.53
C ILE A 87 14.53 13.36 5.75
N ASN A 88 13.89 13.23 4.58
CA ASN A 88 13.47 14.37 3.77
C ASN A 88 12.41 15.23 4.49
N LEU A 89 11.42 14.58 5.14
CA LEU A 89 10.43 15.28 5.96
C LEU A 89 11.08 16.06 7.12
N LEU A 90 11.99 15.44 7.85
CA LEU A 90 12.72 16.09 8.95
C LEU A 90 13.58 17.26 8.43
N GLY A 91 14.24 17.10 7.28
CA GLY A 91 14.98 18.18 6.64
C GLY A 91 14.12 19.41 6.34
N ARG A 92 12.90 19.22 5.84
CA ARG A 92 11.94 20.33 5.62
C ARG A 92 11.50 21.00 6.92
N LEU A 93 11.25 20.22 7.97
CA LEU A 93 10.76 20.74 9.25
C LEU A 93 11.84 21.53 10.01
N PHE A 94 13.09 21.05 9.98
CA PHE A 94 14.21 21.62 10.73
C PHE A 94 15.12 22.51 9.88
N GLY A 95 14.76 22.79 8.62
CA GLY A 95 15.45 23.76 7.77
C GLY A 95 16.80 23.30 7.22
N PHE A 96 17.11 22.00 7.27
CA PHE A 96 18.34 21.44 6.68
C PHE A 96 18.02 20.63 5.42
N LYS A 97 18.81 20.83 4.36
CA LYS A 97 18.70 20.01 3.15
C LYS A 97 19.38 18.65 3.38
N ALA A 98 18.67 17.71 3.98
CA ALA A 98 19.07 16.30 3.96
C ALA A 98 18.37 15.59 2.81
N GLY A 99 19.02 15.54 1.65
CA GLY A 99 18.53 14.72 0.54
C GLY A 99 19.21 15.02 -0.80
N LEU A 100 19.27 13.99 -1.64
CA LEU A 100 19.50 14.11 -3.09
C LEU A 100 18.34 14.91 -3.73
N PRO A 101 18.58 15.67 -4.83
CA PRO A 101 17.58 16.51 -5.48
C PRO A 101 16.60 15.69 -6.35
N TRP A 102 15.94 14.70 -5.76
CA TRP A 102 14.88 13.98 -6.45
C TRP A 102 13.64 14.87 -6.54
N ASN A 103 13.01 14.91 -7.70
CA ASN A 103 11.72 15.55 -7.85
C ASN A 103 10.64 14.74 -7.10
N GLU A 104 9.63 15.45 -6.60
CA GLU A 104 8.47 14.83 -5.92
C GLU A 104 7.77 13.80 -6.81
N LEU A 105 7.75 14.05 -8.12
CA LEU A 105 7.14 13.17 -9.11
C LEU A 105 7.79 11.78 -9.17
N LEU A 106 9.13 11.69 -9.19
CA LEU A 106 9.83 10.40 -9.17
C LEU A 106 9.60 9.70 -7.83
N MET A 107 9.63 10.44 -6.72
CA MET A 107 9.38 9.84 -5.40
C MET A 107 7.98 9.22 -5.32
N CYS A 108 6.95 9.92 -5.81
CA CYS A 108 5.60 9.38 -5.83
C CYS A 108 5.45 8.21 -6.83
N SER A 109 6.15 8.25 -7.96
CA SER A 109 6.14 7.16 -8.95
C SER A 109 6.78 5.88 -8.40
N VAL A 110 7.93 6.00 -7.72
CA VAL A 110 8.59 4.88 -7.03
C VAL A 110 7.70 4.36 -5.90
N GLY A 111 7.10 5.25 -5.11
CA GLY A 111 6.15 4.89 -4.06
C GLY A 111 4.95 4.10 -4.59
N ALA A 112 4.36 4.51 -5.72
CA ALA A 112 3.29 3.79 -6.38
C ALA A 112 3.71 2.39 -6.84
N GLY A 113 4.93 2.25 -7.39
CA GLY A 113 5.49 0.94 -7.78
C GLY A 113 5.73 0.02 -6.59
N ILE A 114 6.20 0.55 -5.46
CA ILE A 114 6.38 -0.23 -4.22
C ILE A 114 5.01 -0.66 -3.66
N ALA A 115 4.02 0.23 -3.64
CA ALA A 115 2.68 -0.08 -3.16
C ALA A 115 2.00 -1.15 -4.02
N SER A 116 2.17 -1.12 -5.35
CA SER A 116 1.63 -2.17 -6.23
C SER A 116 2.33 -3.52 -6.05
N ALA A 117 3.64 -3.52 -5.76
CA ALA A 117 4.38 -4.74 -5.41
C ALA A 117 3.89 -5.35 -4.08
N TRP A 118 3.66 -4.52 -3.06
CA TRP A 118 3.05 -4.96 -1.79
C TRP A 118 1.65 -5.53 -1.97
N LEU A 119 0.81 -4.86 -2.77
CA LEU A 119 -0.53 -5.34 -3.08
C LEU A 119 -0.50 -6.73 -3.71
N GLY A 120 0.38 -6.96 -4.68
CA GLY A 120 0.57 -8.27 -5.30
C GLY A 120 1.08 -9.31 -4.30
N TYR A 121 2.02 -8.93 -3.43
CA TYR A 121 2.56 -9.80 -2.39
C TYR A 121 1.50 -10.22 -1.35
N HIS A 122 0.76 -9.27 -0.77
CA HIS A 122 -0.30 -9.56 0.20
C HIS A 122 -1.46 -10.33 -0.44
N THR A 123 -1.84 -9.99 -1.68
CA THR A 123 -2.83 -10.77 -2.44
C THR A 123 -2.35 -12.21 -2.65
N SER A 124 -1.07 -12.42 -2.98
CA SER A 124 -0.50 -13.76 -3.15
C SER A 124 -0.53 -14.58 -1.86
N LEU A 125 -0.24 -13.94 -0.72
CA LEU A 125 -0.28 -14.57 0.61
C LEU A 125 -1.71 -15.00 1.00
N ILE A 126 -2.72 -14.19 0.64
CA ILE A 126 -4.13 -14.44 0.97
C ILE A 126 -4.72 -15.52 0.06
N VAL A 127 -4.51 -15.41 -1.26
CA VAL A 127 -5.05 -16.36 -2.24
C VAL A 127 -4.39 -17.73 -2.11
N GLY A 128 -3.15 -17.79 -1.61
CA GLY A 128 -2.53 -19.04 -1.17
C GLY A 128 -2.48 -20.10 -2.27
N GLY A 129 -2.08 -19.72 -3.49
CA GLY A 129 -2.02 -20.63 -4.64
C GLY A 129 -1.15 -21.87 -4.40
N SER A 130 -1.22 -22.87 -5.30
CA SER A 130 -0.51 -24.17 -5.19
C SER A 130 1.01 -24.05 -5.00
N HIS A 131 1.61 -22.90 -5.29
CA HIS A 131 3.06 -22.69 -5.20
C HIS A 131 3.48 -21.69 -4.13
N SER A 132 2.53 -21.08 -3.41
CA SER A 132 2.84 -20.11 -2.37
C SER A 132 3.48 -20.80 -1.17
N LYS A 133 4.77 -20.51 -0.94
CA LYS A 133 5.56 -21.10 0.16
C LYS A 133 5.11 -20.58 1.53
N TYR A 134 4.64 -19.35 1.58
CA TYR A 134 4.09 -18.71 2.77
C TYR A 134 2.62 -18.44 2.53
N LYS A 135 1.74 -19.05 3.33
CA LYS A 135 0.30 -18.78 3.26
C LYS A 135 -0.15 -18.14 4.55
N MET A 136 -1.05 -17.19 4.43
CA MET A 136 -1.71 -16.62 5.58
C MET A 136 -2.57 -17.70 6.26
N HIS A 137 -2.45 -17.83 7.57
CA HIS A 137 -3.32 -18.73 8.32
C HIS A 137 -4.76 -18.18 8.26
N GLU A 138 -5.75 -19.05 8.10
CA GLU A 138 -7.17 -18.64 7.99
C GLU A 138 -7.64 -17.80 9.19
N ASP A 139 -7.03 -18.02 10.35
CA ASP A 139 -7.33 -17.25 11.57
C ASP A 139 -6.83 -15.78 11.53
N ASP A 140 -5.98 -15.41 10.58
CA ASP A 140 -5.35 -14.07 10.50
C ASP A 140 -5.98 -13.16 9.42
N TYR A 141 -7.22 -13.46 8.99
CA TYR A 141 -7.94 -12.70 7.97
C TYR A 141 -8.00 -11.18 8.22
N VAL A 142 -8.07 -10.74 9.48
CA VAL A 142 -8.04 -9.30 9.83
C VAL A 142 -6.71 -8.66 9.45
N PHE A 143 -5.58 -9.34 9.70
CA PHE A 143 -4.28 -8.84 9.31
C PHE A 143 -4.15 -8.76 7.78
N GLY A 144 -4.73 -9.74 7.07
CA GLY A 144 -4.75 -9.75 5.60
C GLY A 144 -5.57 -8.60 5.03
N ALA A 145 -6.76 -8.37 5.60
CA ALA A 145 -7.63 -7.26 5.22
C ALA A 145 -6.97 -5.90 5.49
N VAL A 146 -6.35 -5.73 6.66
CA VAL A 146 -5.61 -4.51 7.03
C VAL A 146 -4.45 -4.27 6.06
N ALA A 147 -3.68 -5.31 5.73
CA ALA A 147 -2.53 -5.22 4.83
C ALA A 147 -2.95 -4.78 3.41
N VAL A 148 -3.91 -5.49 2.80
CA VAL A 148 -4.41 -5.14 1.46
C VAL A 148 -5.07 -3.77 1.43
N TYR A 149 -5.81 -3.40 2.47
CA TYR A 149 -6.41 -2.08 2.56
C TYR A 149 -5.35 -0.97 2.63
N ASN A 150 -4.29 -1.16 3.42
CA ASN A 150 -3.18 -0.21 3.49
C ASN A 150 -2.47 -0.06 2.14
N ASP A 151 -2.26 -1.16 1.41
CA ASP A 151 -1.65 -1.10 0.07
C ASP A 151 -2.50 -0.29 -0.92
N ILE A 152 -3.82 -0.50 -0.92
CA ILE A 152 -4.77 0.25 -1.77
C ILE A 152 -4.73 1.74 -1.43
N ILE A 153 -4.76 2.10 -0.15
CA ILE A 153 -4.73 3.50 0.28
C ILE A 153 -3.40 4.17 -0.06
N ASN A 154 -2.27 3.50 0.15
CA ASN A 154 -0.97 4.05 -0.22
C ASN A 154 -0.86 4.24 -1.73
N LEU A 155 -1.30 3.26 -2.53
CA LEU A 155 -1.33 3.38 -3.99
C LEU A 155 -2.20 4.56 -4.44
N PHE A 156 -3.38 4.74 -3.83
CA PHE A 156 -4.25 5.89 -4.08
C PHE A 156 -3.57 7.22 -3.78
N ILE A 157 -2.94 7.36 -2.60
CA ILE A 157 -2.25 8.59 -2.20
C ILE A 157 -1.11 8.92 -3.16
N TYR A 158 -0.31 7.92 -3.57
CA TYR A 158 0.78 8.14 -4.54
C TYR A 158 0.26 8.56 -5.91
N ILE A 159 -0.78 7.91 -6.43
CA ILE A 159 -1.40 8.29 -7.71
C ILE A 159 -1.96 9.71 -7.64
N LEU A 160 -2.67 10.06 -6.56
CA LEU A 160 -3.20 11.40 -6.35
C LEU A 160 -2.09 12.46 -6.35
N ARG A 161 -0.97 12.19 -5.66
CA ARG A 161 0.19 13.09 -5.64
C ARG A 161 0.87 13.23 -7.01
N ILE A 162 0.99 12.13 -7.77
CA ILE A 162 1.51 12.18 -9.15
C ILE A 162 0.66 13.09 -10.01
N MET A 163 -0.66 12.96 -9.94
CA MET A 163 -1.60 13.79 -10.70
C MET A 163 -1.49 15.26 -10.30
N ALA A 164 -1.38 15.55 -9.00
CA ALA A 164 -1.22 16.91 -8.49
C ALA A 164 0.07 17.57 -8.97
N GLU A 165 1.20 16.86 -8.88
CA GLU A 165 2.50 17.39 -9.31
C GLU A 165 2.55 17.58 -10.84
N THR A 166 1.93 16.68 -11.60
CA THR A 166 1.84 16.80 -13.07
C THR A 166 0.97 17.97 -13.51
N GLN A 167 -0.06 18.34 -12.74
CA GLN A 167 -0.83 19.56 -13.02
C GLN A 167 -0.01 20.81 -12.70
N ARG A 168 0.68 20.82 -11.56
CA ARG A 168 1.54 21.95 -11.15
C ARG A 168 2.66 22.27 -12.16
N SER A 169 3.17 21.26 -12.86
CA SER A 169 4.23 21.47 -13.87
C SER A 169 3.74 22.06 -15.20
N LYS A 170 2.42 22.15 -15.43
CA LYS A 170 1.83 22.68 -16.66
C LYS A 170 1.46 24.17 -16.57
N ASP A 171 1.45 24.71 -15.36
CA ASP A 171 1.22 26.12 -15.04
C ASP A 171 2.56 26.87 -14.92
#